data_AF-A0A2A3TU61-F1
#
_entry.id   AF-A0A2A3TU61-F1
#
_cell.length_a   1.000
_cell.length_b   1.000
_cell.length_c   1.000
_cell.angle_alpha   90.00
_cell.angle_beta   90.00
_cell.angle_gamma   90.00
#
_symmetry.space_group_name_H-M   'P 1'
#
loop_
_entity.id
_entity.type
_entity.pdbx_description
1 polymer ?
#
loop_
_entity_poly.entity_id
_entity_poly.type
_entity_poly.pdbx_seq_one_letter_code
_entity_poly.pdbx_strand_id
1 'polypeptide(L)'
;MSFKDDIKTLRRQSNLTQEALAQKLHVTRQTVSTWETGKNMPSLETLHALSQLFNISLEKLLFNEEIAMKKDKEPSLATQIDHDVKLKSRYRRWTFGLGGLIVLALVSIGILCLGYYKGIGTIDRFDPFLSYKVGYTKLPSEKEISPNNKATNGYWTAWFTDNTMGNEWTKLTLTTGLNPGVKDPYVMAYHKGSYVKVARIVPRTYINQTYVSNLAALDALLNHKGNTATNNHDLKKYKTQIHISDTVQQLVTE
;
A
#
# COMPACT_ATOMS: atom_id res chain seq x y z
N MET A 1 32.26 -1.84 49.84
CA MET A 1 33.18 -1.58 50.98
C MET A 1 32.34 -1.14 52.16
N SER A 2 32.82 -1.32 53.39
CA SER A 2 32.10 -0.91 54.60
C SER A 2 32.66 0.43 55.08
N PHE A 3 31.81 1.28 55.65
CA PHE A 3 32.17 2.59 56.22
C PHE A 3 33.49 2.64 57.01
N LYS A 4 33.78 1.59 57.82
CA LYS A 4 35.02 1.46 58.59
C LYS A 4 36.28 1.41 57.70
N ASP A 5 36.16 0.77 56.54
CA ASP A 5 37.24 0.63 55.55
C ASP A 5 37.39 1.93 54.74
N ASP A 6 36.28 2.62 54.49
CA ASP A 6 36.26 3.88 53.73
C ASP A 6 36.93 5.01 54.51
N ILE A 7 36.62 5.18 55.80
CA ILE A 7 37.29 6.19 56.65
C ILE A 7 38.80 5.92 56.72
N LYS A 8 39.19 4.66 56.89
CA LYS A 8 40.60 4.28 56.96
C LYS A 8 41.32 4.56 55.64
N THR A 9 40.63 4.36 54.52
CA THR A 9 41.15 4.63 53.17
C THR A 9 41.27 6.12 52.92
N LEU A 10 40.24 6.91 53.22
CA LEU A 10 40.24 8.37 53.09
C LEU A 10 41.34 9.00 53.96
N ARG A 11 41.49 8.57 55.22
CA ARG A 11 42.56 9.03 56.10
C ARG A 11 43.94 8.78 55.49
N ARG A 12 44.16 7.57 54.94
CA ARG A 12 45.43 7.20 54.30
C ARG A 12 45.68 8.00 53.02
N GLN A 13 44.66 8.20 52.20
CA GLN A 13 44.74 9.03 50.99
C GLN A 13 45.08 10.49 51.31
N SER A 14 44.60 11.00 52.44
CA SER A 14 44.95 12.33 52.94
C SER A 14 46.25 12.38 53.75
N ASN A 15 47.03 11.29 53.80
CA ASN A 15 48.30 11.18 54.55
C ASN A 15 48.19 11.53 56.04
N LEU A 16 47.04 11.29 56.67
CA LEU A 16 46.81 11.61 58.09
C LEU A 16 47.10 10.40 58.99
N THR A 17 47.69 10.63 60.16
CA THR A 17 47.70 9.64 61.25
C THR A 17 46.35 9.62 61.97
N GLN A 18 46.04 8.56 62.73
CA GLN A 18 44.81 8.53 63.53
C GLN A 18 44.76 9.69 64.54
N GLU A 19 45.91 10.07 65.10
CA GLU A 19 46.06 11.23 66.00
C GLU A 19 45.74 12.54 65.27
N ALA A 20 46.29 12.73 64.07
CA ALA A 20 46.07 13.94 63.29
C ALA A 20 44.61 14.08 62.83
N LEU A 21 43.95 12.97 62.48
CA LEU A 21 42.52 12.98 62.15
C LEU A 21 41.67 13.31 63.38
N ALA A 22 42.02 12.74 64.53
CA ALA A 22 41.33 12.99 65.79
C ALA A 22 41.41 14.47 66.20
N GLN A 23 42.59 15.08 66.07
CA GLN A 23 42.79 16.51 66.32
C GLN A 23 41.95 17.40 65.39
N LYS A 24 41.89 17.06 64.09
CA LYS A 24 41.09 17.81 63.11
C LYS A 24 39.59 17.72 63.35
N LEU A 25 39.11 16.64 63.96
CA LEU A 25 37.70 16.42 64.26
C LEU A 25 37.36 16.70 65.73
N HIS A 26 38.32 17.21 66.52
CA HIS A 26 38.18 17.47 67.95
C HIS A 26 37.68 16.26 68.77
N VAL A 27 38.15 15.06 68.42
CA VAL A 27 37.87 13.81 69.14
C VAL A 27 39.15 13.17 69.64
N THR A 28 39.03 12.11 70.45
CA THR A 28 40.21 11.34 70.89
C THR A 28 40.67 10.37 69.80
N ARG A 29 41.97 10.05 69.76
CA ARG A 29 42.51 9.02 68.88
C ARG A 29 41.82 7.67 69.05
N GLN A 30 41.42 7.32 70.28
CA GLN A 30 40.69 6.10 70.56
C GLN A 30 39.33 6.07 69.84
N THR A 31 38.63 7.21 69.77
CA THR A 31 37.37 7.35 69.03
C THR A 31 37.57 7.10 67.54
N VAL A 32 38.62 7.65 66.92
CA VAL A 32 38.93 7.36 65.51
C VAL A 32 39.25 5.88 65.30
N SER A 33 39.99 5.27 66.23
CA SER A 33 40.32 3.84 66.15
C SER A 33 39.09 2.94 66.27
N THR A 34 38.07 3.31 67.04
CA THR A 34 36.84 2.51 67.16
C THR A 34 35.99 2.60 65.90
N TRP A 35 36.00 3.73 65.19
CA TRP A 35 35.36 3.85 63.87
C TRP A 35 36.07 2.99 62.82
N GLU A 36 37.40 3.05 62.73
CA GLU A 36 38.17 2.25 61.76
C GLU A 36 38.13 0.74 62.04
N THR A 37 37.78 0.34 63.26
CA THR A 37 37.57 -1.07 63.62
C THR A 37 36.10 -1.49 63.58
N GLY A 38 35.18 -0.57 63.29
CA GLY A 38 33.74 -0.82 63.23
C GLY A 38 33.08 -1.11 64.59
N LYS A 39 33.75 -0.79 65.71
CA LYS A 39 33.23 -1.00 67.06
C LYS A 39 32.21 0.06 67.48
N ASN A 40 32.29 1.25 66.89
CA ASN A 40 31.35 2.33 67.11
C ASN A 40 31.16 3.14 65.82
N MET A 41 30.06 3.87 65.71
CA MET A 41 29.76 4.76 64.59
C MET A 41 29.83 6.23 65.05
N PRO A 42 30.35 7.17 64.25
CA PRO A 42 30.37 8.58 64.64
C PRO A 42 28.95 9.16 64.70
N SER A 43 28.80 10.27 65.45
CA SER A 43 27.56 11.05 65.45
C SER A 43 27.33 11.74 64.09
N LEU A 44 26.08 12.15 63.83
CA LEU A 44 25.72 12.88 62.61
C LEU A 44 26.57 14.14 62.40
N GLU A 45 26.85 14.89 63.46
CA GLU A 45 27.72 16.07 63.43
C GLU A 45 29.15 15.71 63.00
N THR A 46 29.68 14.61 63.54
CA THR A 46 31.02 14.12 63.20
C THR A 46 31.08 13.60 61.77
N LEU A 47 30.02 12.95 61.30
CA LEU A 47 29.89 12.50 59.91
C LEU A 47 29.86 13.69 58.94
N HIS A 48 29.17 14.78 59.30
CA HIS A 48 29.18 16.01 58.53
C HIS A 48 30.58 16.64 58.50
N ALA A 49 31.28 16.69 59.63
CA ALA A 49 32.66 17.17 59.69
C ALA A 49 33.63 16.31 58.85
N LEU A 50 33.45 14.98 58.86
CA LEU A 50 34.20 14.05 57.99
C LEU A 50 33.92 14.30 56.50
N SER A 51 32.65 14.49 56.14
CA SER A 51 32.21 14.86 54.79
C SER A 51 32.88 16.14 54.29
N GLN A 52 32.93 17.18 55.12
CA GLN A 52 33.61 18.44 54.80
C GLN A 52 35.12 18.27 54.71
N LEU A 53 35.73 17.52 55.64
CA LEU A 53 37.18 17.32 55.68
C LEU A 53 37.71 16.56 54.45
N PHE A 54 36.98 15.54 54.00
CA PHE A 54 37.35 14.71 52.86
C PHE A 54 36.69 15.13 51.54
N ASN A 55 35.88 16.21 51.55
CA ASN A 55 35.14 16.73 50.40
C ASN A 55 34.31 15.68 49.66
N ILE A 56 33.56 14.87 50.41
CA ILE A 56 32.64 13.84 49.91
C ILE A 56 31.24 14.06 50.47
N SER A 57 30.20 13.62 49.76
CA SER A 57 28.84 13.71 50.28
C SER A 57 28.62 12.74 51.45
N LEU A 58 27.74 13.11 52.38
CA LEU A 58 27.39 12.29 53.53
C LEU A 58 26.81 10.94 53.08
N GLU A 59 26.04 10.94 51.99
CA GLU A 59 25.45 9.74 51.40
C GLU A 59 26.52 8.81 50.84
N LYS A 60 27.56 9.35 50.19
CA LYS A 60 28.71 8.56 49.70
C LYS A 60 29.47 7.93 50.85
N LEU A 61 29.67 8.68 51.94
CA LEU A 61 30.34 8.18 53.14
C LEU A 61 29.54 7.05 53.80
N LEU A 62 28.21 7.12 53.85
CA LEU A 62 27.37 6.17 54.58
C LEU A 62 26.95 4.94 53.77
N PHE A 63 26.62 5.11 52.48
CA PHE A 63 25.96 4.08 51.69
C PHE A 63 26.87 3.43 50.64
N ASN A 64 28.11 3.92 50.45
CA ASN A 64 29.10 3.41 49.49
C ASN A 64 28.55 3.20 48.05
N GLU A 65 27.45 3.86 47.74
CA GLU A 65 26.94 3.98 46.39
C GLU A 65 27.26 5.40 45.93
N GLU A 66 27.89 5.52 44.76
CA GLU A 66 27.66 6.70 43.97
C GLU A 66 26.18 6.68 43.62
N ILE A 67 25.36 7.19 44.52
CA ILE A 67 24.09 7.79 44.14
C ILE A 67 24.55 8.99 43.33
N ALA A 68 24.83 8.73 42.04
CA ALA A 68 24.86 9.74 41.02
C ALA A 68 23.69 10.63 41.38
N MET A 69 23.94 11.91 41.65
CA MET A 69 22.89 12.91 41.70
C MET A 69 22.19 12.83 40.35
N LYS A 70 21.22 11.92 40.25
CA LYS A 70 20.17 11.93 39.27
C LYS A 70 19.35 13.10 39.77
N LYS A 71 19.83 14.29 39.40
CA LYS A 71 18.96 15.44 39.21
C LYS A 71 17.88 14.87 38.34
N ASP A 72 16.73 14.55 38.94
CA ASP A 72 15.59 14.04 38.22
C ASP A 72 15.30 15.10 37.18
N LYS A 73 15.80 14.86 35.96
CA LYS A 73 15.27 15.45 34.76
C LYS A 73 13.92 14.77 34.59
N GLU A 74 12.97 15.12 35.46
CA GLU A 74 11.62 15.28 34.96
C GLU A 74 11.77 16.16 33.71
N PRO A 75 11.43 15.64 32.51
CA PRO A 75 11.57 16.41 31.31
C PRO A 75 10.77 17.68 31.52
N SER A 76 11.45 18.84 31.51
CA SER A 76 10.80 20.12 31.77
C SER A 76 9.57 20.23 30.88
N LEU A 77 8.52 20.89 31.36
CA LEU A 77 7.29 21.09 30.59
C LEU A 77 7.58 21.57 29.15
N ALA A 78 8.61 22.41 28.97
CA ALA A 78 9.09 22.85 27.66
C ALA A 78 9.62 21.70 26.77
N THR A 79 10.30 20.71 27.35
CA THR A 79 10.80 19.52 26.63
C THR A 79 9.67 18.59 26.21
N GLN A 80 8.62 18.44 27.03
CA GLN A 80 7.42 17.66 26.68
C GLN A 80 6.62 18.37 25.57
N ILE A 81 6.43 19.69 25.69
CA ILE A 81 5.78 20.51 24.66
C ILE A 81 6.55 20.45 23.34
N ASP A 82 7.89 20.54 23.36
CA ASP A 82 8.70 20.48 22.14
C ASP A 82 8.61 19.09 21.47
N HIS A 83 8.54 18.01 22.24
CA HIS A 83 8.33 16.67 21.71
C HIS A 83 6.93 16.50 21.08
N ASP A 84 5.87 16.98 21.74
CA ASP A 84 4.50 16.93 21.23
C ASP A 84 4.28 17.82 20.01
N VAL A 85 4.90 19.01 19.98
CA VAL A 85 4.88 19.91 18.81
C VAL A 85 5.62 19.27 17.64
N LYS A 86 6.76 18.62 17.88
CA LYS A 86 7.51 17.87 16.85
C LYS A 86 6.73 16.67 16.32
N LEU A 87 6.07 15.91 17.19
CA LEU A 87 5.17 14.81 16.81
C LEU A 87 4.03 15.35 15.95
N LYS A 88 3.29 16.36 16.41
CA LYS A 88 2.18 16.98 15.68
C LYS A 88 2.58 17.49 14.30
N SER A 89 3.76 18.09 14.18
CA SER A 89 4.31 18.57 12.90
C SER A 89 4.67 17.43 11.95
N ARG A 90 5.24 16.33 12.46
CA ARG A 90 5.55 15.14 11.66
C ARG A 90 4.28 14.45 11.20
N TYR A 91 3.34 14.12 12.10
CA TYR A 91 2.08 13.47 11.73
C TYR A 91 1.31 14.28 10.70
N ARG A 92 1.26 15.61 10.85
CA ARG A 92 0.60 16.48 9.87
C ARG A 92 1.20 16.36 8.46
N ARG A 93 2.53 16.27 8.33
CA ARG A 93 3.18 16.07 7.01
C ARG A 93 2.86 14.70 6.42
N TRP A 94 2.87 13.66 7.26
CA TRP A 94 2.50 12.31 6.84
C TRP A 94 1.02 12.21 6.47
N THR A 95 0.10 12.89 7.17
CA THR A 95 -1.33 12.90 6.81
C THR A 95 -1.57 13.60 5.49
N PHE A 96 -0.86 14.69 5.20
CA PHE A 96 -0.94 15.33 3.88
C PHE A 96 -0.34 14.46 2.77
N GLY A 97 0.78 13.77 3.05
CA GLY A 97 1.39 12.82 2.10
C GLY A 97 0.47 11.64 1.79
N LEU A 98 -0.13 11.04 2.83
CA LEU A 98 -1.09 9.94 2.68
C LEU A 98 -2.35 10.40 1.95
N GLY A 99 -2.89 11.57 2.30
CA GLY A 99 -4.01 12.16 1.59
C GLY A 99 -3.73 12.38 0.12
N GLY A 100 -2.55 12.92 -0.22
CA GLY A 100 -2.10 13.08 -1.60
C GLY A 100 -2.01 11.76 -2.36
N LEU A 101 -1.50 10.71 -1.73
CA LEU A 101 -1.41 9.36 -2.32
C LEU A 101 -2.80 8.79 -2.60
N ILE A 102 -3.74 8.93 -1.66
CA ILE A 102 -5.13 8.50 -1.85
C ILE A 102 -5.79 9.26 -3.02
N VAL A 103 -5.59 10.57 -3.10
CA VAL A 103 -6.13 11.38 -4.21
C VAL A 103 -5.54 10.93 -5.55
N LEU A 104 -4.23 10.69 -5.62
CA LEU A 104 -3.58 10.18 -6.82
C LEU A 104 -4.12 8.80 -7.23
N ALA A 105 -4.36 7.91 -6.26
CA ALA A 105 -4.97 6.61 -6.50
C ALA A 105 -6.38 6.75 -7.08
N LEU A 106 -7.22 7.61 -6.50
CA LEU A 106 -8.58 7.88 -6.98
C LEU A 106 -8.59 8.47 -8.40
N VAL A 107 -7.68 9.40 -8.69
CA VAL A 107 -7.51 9.96 -10.04
C VAL A 107 -7.09 8.86 -11.02
N SER A 108 -6.16 7.98 -10.64
CA SER A 108 -5.72 6.88 -11.50
C SER A 108 -6.86 5.90 -11.81
N ILE A 109 -7.68 5.55 -10.81
CA ILE A 109 -8.87 4.71 -10.98
C ILE A 109 -9.87 5.41 -11.91
N GLY A 110 -10.08 6.71 -11.75
CA GLY A 110 -10.94 7.50 -12.63
C GLY A 110 -10.50 7.46 -14.10
N ILE A 111 -9.19 7.56 -14.36
CA ILE A 111 -8.62 7.45 -15.71
C ILE A 111 -8.86 6.05 -16.29
N LEU A 112 -8.66 4.99 -15.50
CA LEU A 112 -8.93 3.61 -15.93
C LEU A 112 -10.41 3.41 -16.28
N CYS A 113 -11.33 3.84 -15.42
CA CYS A 113 -12.77 3.77 -15.67
C CYS A 113 -13.20 4.54 -16.92
N LEU A 114 -12.65 5.74 -17.13
CA LEU A 114 -12.91 6.54 -18.34
C LEU A 114 -12.33 5.90 -19.60
N GLY A 115 -11.14 5.30 -19.49
CA GLY A 115 -10.50 4.56 -20.58
C GLY A 115 -11.33 3.37 -21.01
N TYR A 116 -11.79 2.58 -20.05
CA TYR A 116 -12.69 1.45 -20.27
C TYR A 116 -14.02 1.90 -20.89
N TYR A 117 -14.64 2.94 -20.34
CA TYR A 117 -15.90 3.48 -20.88
C TYR A 117 -15.76 4.01 -22.32
N LYS A 118 -14.60 4.55 -22.68
CA LYS A 118 -14.32 5.03 -24.04
C LYS A 118 -13.77 3.96 -24.98
N GLY A 119 -13.47 2.75 -24.48
CA GLY A 119 -12.90 1.66 -25.28
C GLY A 119 -11.50 1.98 -25.81
N ILE A 120 -10.65 2.58 -24.96
CA ILE A 120 -9.28 2.93 -25.33
C ILE A 120 -8.37 1.73 -25.05
N GLY A 121 -8.05 0.96 -26.09
CA GLY A 121 -7.25 -0.27 -25.96
C GLY A 121 -5.86 -0.09 -25.35
N THR A 122 -5.25 1.11 -25.43
CA THR A 122 -3.97 1.36 -24.74
C THR A 122 -4.11 1.41 -23.23
N ILE A 123 -5.26 1.87 -22.71
CA ILE A 123 -5.54 1.92 -21.28
C ILE A 123 -5.95 0.54 -20.79
N ASP A 124 -6.86 -0.13 -21.51
CA ASP A 124 -7.35 -1.47 -21.15
C ASP A 124 -6.23 -2.52 -21.10
N ARG A 125 -5.17 -2.34 -21.90
CA ARG A 125 -3.96 -3.19 -21.86
C ARG A 125 -3.32 -3.22 -20.47
N PHE A 126 -3.22 -2.07 -19.81
CA PHE A 126 -2.53 -1.89 -18.53
C PHE A 126 -3.48 -1.88 -17.33
N ASP A 127 -4.79 -1.90 -17.55
CA ASP A 127 -5.79 -1.93 -16.48
C ASP A 127 -5.65 -3.22 -15.63
N PRO A 128 -5.29 -3.16 -14.35
CA PRO A 128 -5.11 -4.35 -13.52
C PRO A 128 -6.43 -5.06 -13.18
N PHE A 129 -7.58 -4.41 -13.33
CA PHE A 129 -8.91 -4.93 -12.97
C PHE A 129 -9.55 -5.74 -14.09
N LEU A 130 -9.08 -5.58 -15.33
CA LEU A 130 -9.58 -6.36 -16.46
C LEU A 130 -8.81 -7.69 -16.60
N SER A 131 -9.56 -8.76 -16.86
CA SER A 131 -9.00 -10.07 -17.19
C SER A 131 -9.05 -10.32 -18.70
N TYR A 132 -8.14 -11.16 -19.18
CA TYR A 132 -8.19 -11.59 -20.58
C TYR A 132 -9.29 -12.62 -20.78
N LYS A 133 -10.01 -12.51 -21.89
CA LYS A 133 -11.07 -13.42 -22.31
C LYS A 133 -10.90 -13.79 -23.78
N VAL A 134 -11.59 -14.85 -24.20
CA VAL A 134 -11.65 -15.29 -25.59
C VAL A 134 -13.04 -15.01 -26.13
N GLY A 135 -13.12 -14.08 -27.09
CA GLY A 135 -14.33 -13.75 -27.79
C GLY A 135 -14.38 -14.42 -29.16
N TYR A 136 -15.59 -14.71 -29.63
CA TYR A 136 -15.83 -15.25 -30.97
C TYR A 136 -16.75 -14.35 -31.78
N THR A 137 -16.49 -14.23 -33.07
CA THR A 137 -17.41 -13.59 -34.02
C THR A 137 -17.32 -14.23 -35.40
N LYS A 138 -18.30 -13.97 -36.26
CA LYS A 138 -18.27 -14.43 -37.66
C LYS A 138 -17.32 -13.54 -38.46
N LEU A 139 -16.50 -14.13 -39.34
CA LEU A 139 -15.61 -13.33 -40.18
C LEU A 139 -16.46 -12.44 -41.12
N PRO A 140 -16.18 -11.12 -41.20
CA PRO A 140 -16.89 -10.23 -42.12
C PRO A 140 -16.58 -10.52 -43.59
N SER A 141 -17.22 -9.77 -44.49
CA SER A 141 -16.99 -9.90 -45.92
C SER A 141 -15.54 -9.59 -46.31
N GLU A 142 -15.02 -10.25 -47.34
CA GLU A 142 -13.65 -10.03 -47.82
C GLU A 142 -13.37 -8.56 -48.21
N LYS A 143 -14.41 -7.83 -48.62
CA LYS A 143 -14.34 -6.40 -48.95
C LYS A 143 -14.07 -5.53 -47.72
N GLU A 144 -14.60 -5.89 -46.56
CA GLU A 144 -14.43 -5.14 -45.31
C GLU A 144 -13.05 -5.36 -44.68
N ILE A 145 -12.56 -6.60 -44.72
CA ILE A 145 -11.28 -7.00 -44.11
C ILE A 145 -10.07 -6.70 -45.01
N SER A 146 -10.30 -6.37 -46.28
CA SER A 146 -9.22 -6.14 -47.25
C SER A 146 -8.36 -4.93 -46.84
N PRO A 147 -7.03 -5.08 -46.76
CA PRO A 147 -6.11 -3.95 -46.52
C PRO A 147 -6.26 -2.84 -47.57
N ASN A 148 -6.72 -3.19 -48.78
CA ASN A 148 -6.92 -2.24 -49.88
C ASN A 148 -8.23 -1.44 -49.77
N ASN A 149 -9.04 -1.69 -48.74
CA ASN A 149 -10.24 -0.91 -48.49
C ASN A 149 -9.83 0.50 -48.03
N LYS A 150 -9.98 1.49 -48.91
CA LYS A 150 -9.61 2.90 -48.62
C LYS A 150 -10.38 3.52 -47.45
N ALA A 151 -11.55 2.99 -47.09
CA ALA A 151 -12.37 3.54 -46.02
C ALA A 151 -11.88 3.11 -44.62
N THR A 152 -11.41 1.88 -44.49
CA THR A 152 -11.07 1.30 -43.17
C THR A 152 -9.67 0.74 -43.08
N ASN A 153 -8.92 0.71 -44.19
CA ASN A 153 -7.54 0.20 -44.27
C ASN A 153 -7.39 -1.22 -43.70
N GLY A 154 -8.42 -2.06 -43.89
CA GLY A 154 -8.50 -3.44 -43.38
C GLY A 154 -8.90 -3.57 -41.92
N TYR A 155 -9.11 -2.47 -41.20
CA TYR A 155 -9.73 -2.51 -39.88
C TYR A 155 -11.23 -2.73 -39.99
N TRP A 156 -11.77 -3.54 -39.10
CA TRP A 156 -13.20 -3.76 -39.02
C TRP A 156 -13.60 -3.91 -37.57
N THR A 157 -14.85 -3.62 -37.30
CA THR A 157 -15.41 -3.63 -35.95
C THR A 157 -16.60 -4.56 -35.90
N ALA A 158 -16.59 -5.49 -34.96
CA ALA A 158 -17.73 -6.38 -34.74
C ALA A 158 -17.94 -6.66 -33.26
N TRP A 159 -19.10 -7.22 -32.97
CA TRP A 159 -19.45 -7.75 -31.67
C TRP A 159 -18.88 -9.16 -31.51
N PHE A 160 -18.20 -9.37 -30.40
CA PHE A 160 -17.68 -10.66 -29.97
C PHE A 160 -18.51 -11.15 -28.80
N THR A 161 -18.86 -12.43 -28.82
CA THR A 161 -19.48 -13.12 -27.69
C THR A 161 -18.39 -13.71 -26.82
N ASP A 162 -18.36 -13.31 -25.55
CA ASP A 162 -17.26 -13.64 -24.64
C ASP A 162 -17.62 -14.79 -23.70
N ASN A 163 -18.91 -15.13 -23.62
CA ASN A 163 -19.41 -16.25 -22.83
C ASN A 163 -20.51 -17.06 -23.53
N THR A 164 -20.71 -18.27 -23.04
CA THR A 164 -21.73 -19.18 -23.57
C THR A 164 -23.14 -18.71 -23.26
N MET A 165 -23.35 -17.97 -22.17
CA MET A 165 -24.68 -17.48 -21.77
C MET A 165 -25.23 -16.38 -22.70
N GLY A 166 -24.40 -15.79 -23.56
CA GLY A 166 -24.85 -14.78 -24.52
C GLY A 166 -25.23 -13.45 -23.88
N ASN A 167 -24.77 -13.18 -22.66
CA ASN A 167 -24.97 -11.91 -21.97
C ASN A 167 -23.67 -11.10 -21.81
N GLU A 168 -22.51 -11.62 -22.23
CA GLU A 168 -21.28 -10.84 -22.31
C GLU A 168 -20.89 -10.63 -23.77
N TRP A 169 -20.90 -9.35 -24.16
CA TRP A 169 -20.54 -8.92 -25.50
C TRP A 169 -19.52 -7.80 -25.43
N THR A 170 -18.49 -7.89 -26.26
CA THR A 170 -17.50 -6.84 -26.40
C THR A 170 -17.36 -6.42 -27.85
N LYS A 171 -17.41 -5.12 -28.11
CA LYS A 171 -17.18 -4.56 -29.43
C LYS A 171 -15.69 -4.36 -29.65
N LEU A 172 -15.10 -5.11 -30.57
CA LEU A 172 -13.66 -5.08 -30.85
C LEU A 172 -13.39 -4.55 -32.25
N THR A 173 -12.33 -3.77 -32.39
CA THR A 173 -11.82 -3.31 -33.69
C THR A 173 -10.45 -3.92 -33.93
N LEU A 174 -10.29 -4.67 -35.02
CA LEU A 174 -9.08 -5.41 -35.32
C LEU A 174 -8.91 -5.67 -36.82
N THR A 175 -7.80 -6.27 -37.21
CA THR A 175 -7.48 -6.68 -38.58
C THR A 175 -7.19 -8.18 -38.61
N THR A 176 -7.76 -8.96 -39.53
CA THR A 176 -7.61 -10.44 -39.56
C THR A 176 -6.93 -11.02 -40.79
N GLY A 177 -6.44 -10.19 -41.72
CA GLY A 177 -5.99 -10.70 -43.02
C GLY A 177 -7.14 -11.34 -43.81
N LEU A 178 -6.83 -11.92 -44.96
CA LEU A 178 -7.81 -12.60 -45.81
C LEU A 178 -8.06 -14.04 -45.32
N ASN A 179 -9.26 -14.56 -45.60
CA ASN A 179 -9.61 -15.94 -45.28
C ASN A 179 -8.67 -16.91 -46.04
N PRO A 180 -7.91 -17.79 -45.36
CA PRO A 180 -7.01 -18.72 -46.02
C PRO A 180 -7.73 -19.92 -46.68
N GLY A 181 -9.00 -19.78 -47.07
CA GLY A 181 -9.82 -20.85 -47.65
C GLY A 181 -10.58 -21.69 -46.61
N VAL A 182 -10.76 -21.19 -45.39
CA VAL A 182 -11.55 -21.89 -44.36
C VAL A 182 -13.05 -21.80 -44.71
N LYS A 183 -13.73 -22.94 -44.72
CA LYS A 183 -15.19 -23.02 -44.87
C LYS A 183 -15.87 -22.56 -43.57
N ASP A 184 -16.85 -21.67 -43.70
CA ASP A 184 -17.55 -21.03 -42.58
C ASP A 184 -16.59 -20.42 -41.54
N PRO A 185 -15.83 -19.38 -41.93
CA PRO A 185 -14.78 -18.81 -41.09
C PRO A 185 -15.36 -17.95 -39.96
N TYR A 186 -14.78 -18.12 -38.78
CA TYR A 186 -15.01 -17.30 -37.62
C TYR A 186 -13.68 -16.70 -37.15
N VAL A 187 -13.76 -15.68 -36.31
CA VAL A 187 -12.61 -15.03 -35.70
C VAL A 187 -12.64 -15.30 -34.21
N MET A 188 -11.54 -15.82 -33.71
CA MET A 188 -11.27 -16.00 -32.29
C MET A 188 -10.31 -14.89 -31.85
N ALA A 189 -10.74 -14.05 -30.92
CA ALA A 189 -9.95 -12.94 -30.40
C ALA A 189 -9.63 -13.16 -28.92
N TYR A 190 -8.35 -13.07 -28.56
CA TYR A 190 -7.88 -13.02 -27.19
C TYR A 190 -7.68 -11.55 -26.81
N HIS A 191 -8.56 -11.05 -25.94
CA HIS A 191 -8.69 -9.61 -25.67
C HIS A 191 -8.90 -9.33 -24.18
N LYS A 192 -8.74 -8.07 -23.81
CA LYS A 192 -8.93 -7.52 -22.48
C LYS A 192 -9.60 -6.15 -22.63
N GLY A 193 -10.89 -6.05 -22.29
CA GLY A 193 -11.71 -4.91 -22.70
C GLY A 193 -11.65 -4.73 -24.23
N SER A 194 -11.36 -3.53 -24.67
CA SER A 194 -11.17 -3.16 -26.08
C SER A 194 -9.77 -3.50 -26.64
N TYR A 195 -8.82 -3.91 -25.80
CA TYR A 195 -7.48 -4.31 -26.23
C TYR A 195 -7.46 -5.74 -26.76
N VAL A 196 -7.16 -5.91 -28.04
CA VAL A 196 -6.94 -7.22 -28.66
C VAL A 196 -5.45 -7.57 -28.64
N LYS A 197 -5.08 -8.67 -27.96
CA LYS A 197 -3.70 -9.15 -27.94
C LYS A 197 -3.39 -10.01 -29.16
N VAL A 198 -4.30 -10.92 -29.52
CA VAL A 198 -4.18 -11.82 -30.68
C VAL A 198 -5.56 -12.07 -31.26
N ALA A 199 -5.67 -12.09 -32.58
CA ALA A 199 -6.85 -12.59 -33.28
C ALA A 199 -6.43 -13.58 -34.36
N ARG A 200 -7.22 -14.63 -34.56
CA ARG A 200 -6.98 -15.62 -35.63
C ARG A 200 -8.29 -16.10 -36.23
N ILE A 201 -8.22 -16.47 -37.50
CA ILE A 201 -9.34 -17.10 -38.21
C ILE A 201 -9.39 -18.58 -37.81
N VAL A 202 -10.57 -19.07 -37.45
CA VAL A 202 -10.84 -20.45 -37.05
C VAL A 202 -12.05 -21.00 -37.83
N PRO A 203 -12.08 -22.30 -38.15
CA PRO A 203 -13.28 -22.92 -38.69
C PRO A 203 -14.39 -22.99 -37.63
N ARG A 204 -15.65 -23.04 -38.10
CA ARG A 204 -16.83 -23.26 -37.24
C ARG A 204 -16.67 -24.41 -36.24
N THR A 205 -15.98 -25.49 -36.61
CA THR A 205 -15.80 -26.68 -35.77
C THR A 205 -15.05 -26.43 -34.45
N TYR A 206 -14.30 -25.34 -34.35
CA TYR A 206 -13.55 -24.96 -33.14
C TYR A 206 -14.40 -24.19 -32.13
N ILE A 207 -15.63 -23.84 -32.48
CA ILE A 207 -16.50 -22.96 -31.68
C ILE A 207 -17.66 -23.78 -31.15
N ASN A 208 -17.95 -23.63 -29.85
CA ASN A 208 -19.12 -24.26 -29.25
C ASN A 208 -20.40 -23.69 -29.89
N GLN A 209 -21.34 -24.59 -30.21
CA GLN A 209 -22.61 -24.28 -30.85
C GLN A 209 -23.38 -23.16 -30.15
N THR A 210 -23.28 -23.03 -28.82
CA THR A 210 -23.94 -21.94 -28.08
C THR A 210 -23.45 -20.56 -28.51
N TYR A 211 -22.14 -20.36 -28.69
CA TYR A 211 -21.59 -19.10 -29.20
C TYR A 211 -22.09 -18.82 -30.62
N VAL A 212 -22.17 -19.85 -31.46
CA VAL A 212 -22.67 -19.71 -32.83
C VAL A 212 -24.15 -19.31 -32.84
N SER A 213 -24.96 -19.93 -31.99
CA SER A 213 -26.38 -19.57 -31.83
C SER A 213 -26.53 -18.13 -31.32
N ASN A 214 -25.74 -17.72 -30.33
CA ASN A 214 -25.75 -16.35 -29.81
C ASN A 214 -25.41 -15.33 -30.90
N LEU A 215 -24.38 -15.59 -31.70
CA LEU A 215 -23.98 -14.73 -32.82
C LEU A 215 -25.06 -14.65 -33.91
N ALA A 216 -25.69 -15.77 -34.24
CA ALA A 216 -26.77 -15.80 -35.22
C ALA A 216 -28.00 -15.02 -34.72
N ALA A 217 -28.34 -15.13 -33.44
CA ALA A 217 -29.40 -14.34 -32.82
C ALA A 217 -29.07 -12.84 -32.89
N LEU A 218 -27.84 -12.44 -32.52
CA LEU A 218 -27.42 -11.04 -32.61
C LEU A 218 -27.49 -10.50 -34.05
N ASP A 219 -27.01 -11.25 -35.03
CA ASP A 219 -27.06 -10.86 -36.43
C ASP A 219 -28.52 -10.71 -36.93
N ALA A 220 -29.40 -11.63 -36.53
CA ALA A 220 -30.83 -11.52 -36.81
C ALA A 220 -31.40 -10.22 -36.24
N LEU A 221 -31.09 -9.85 -34.99
CA LEU A 221 -31.56 -8.60 -34.37
C LEU A 221 -31.06 -7.35 -35.06
N LEU A 222 -29.79 -7.34 -35.47
CA LEU A 222 -29.19 -6.20 -36.17
C LEU A 222 -29.80 -6.03 -37.57
N ASN A 223 -30.15 -7.14 -38.22
CA ASN A 223 -30.70 -7.17 -39.59
C ASN A 223 -32.24 -7.11 -39.66
N HIS A 224 -32.97 -7.41 -38.58
CA HIS A 224 -34.44 -7.33 -38.52
C HIS A 224 -35.00 -5.89 -38.60
N LYS A 225 -34.14 -4.89 -38.80
CA LYS A 225 -34.51 -3.47 -39.03
C LYS A 225 -35.35 -3.20 -40.29
N GLY A 226 -35.78 -4.22 -41.03
CA GLY A 226 -36.49 -4.07 -42.30
C GLY A 226 -38.01 -3.96 -42.22
N ASN A 227 -38.70 -4.54 -41.23
CA ASN A 227 -40.17 -4.74 -41.37
C ASN A 227 -41.05 -4.49 -40.14
N THR A 228 -40.52 -4.10 -38.98
CA THR A 228 -41.37 -3.68 -37.86
C THR A 228 -40.85 -2.38 -37.28
N ALA A 229 -41.74 -1.39 -37.20
CA ALA A 229 -41.51 -0.09 -36.60
C ALA A 229 -41.41 -0.19 -35.06
N THR A 230 -40.49 -1.01 -34.55
CA THR A 230 -40.07 -0.94 -33.15
C THR A 230 -38.95 0.09 -33.04
N ASN A 231 -39.13 1.01 -32.10
CA ASN A 231 -38.39 2.26 -31.92
C ASN A 231 -36.89 2.19 -32.30
N ASN A 232 -36.55 2.82 -33.42
CA ASN A 232 -35.20 2.99 -33.95
C ASN A 232 -34.24 3.68 -32.95
N HIS A 233 -34.77 4.26 -31.87
CA HIS A 233 -34.05 4.88 -30.77
C HIS A 233 -33.31 3.84 -29.90
N ASP A 234 -33.91 2.69 -29.62
CA ASP A 234 -33.32 1.64 -28.78
C ASP A 234 -32.17 0.95 -29.52
N LEU A 235 -32.33 0.75 -30.84
CA LEU A 235 -31.29 0.16 -31.68
C LEU A 235 -30.09 1.09 -31.96
N LYS A 236 -30.23 2.41 -31.79
CA LYS A 236 -29.10 3.36 -31.85
C LYS A 236 -28.16 3.19 -30.66
N LYS A 237 -28.69 2.84 -29.48
CA LYS A 237 -27.92 2.58 -28.25
C LYS A 237 -26.93 1.42 -28.43
N TYR A 238 -27.32 0.36 -29.13
CA TYR A 238 -26.44 -0.79 -29.41
C TYR A 238 -25.35 -0.52 -30.46
N LYS A 239 -25.47 0.54 -31.27
CA LYS A 239 -24.40 0.91 -32.20
C LYS A 239 -23.24 1.61 -31.50
N THR A 240 -23.51 2.33 -30.42
CA THR A 240 -22.54 3.18 -29.71
C THR A 240 -21.99 2.56 -28.44
N GLN A 241 -22.71 1.63 -27.81
CA GLN A 241 -22.21 0.93 -26.62
C GLN A 241 -21.07 -0.03 -26.97
N ILE A 242 -20.10 -0.15 -26.06
CA ILE A 242 -18.91 -1.02 -26.20
C ILE A 242 -19.16 -2.39 -25.53
N HIS A 243 -20.07 -2.43 -24.55
CA HIS A 243 -20.52 -3.63 -23.85
C HIS A 243 -22.04 -3.70 -23.86
N ILE A 244 -22.60 -4.85 -24.24
CA ILE A 244 -24.03 -5.14 -24.16
C ILE A 244 -24.19 -6.22 -23.10
N SER A 245 -24.73 -5.91 -21.93
CA SER A 245 -25.00 -6.94 -20.89
C SER A 245 -26.47 -7.34 -20.76
N ASP A 246 -27.42 -6.49 -21.17
CA ASP A 246 -28.81 -6.65 -20.69
C ASP A 246 -29.85 -6.98 -21.78
N THR A 247 -29.47 -7.06 -23.05
CA THR A 247 -30.46 -7.05 -24.15
C THR A 247 -30.80 -8.42 -24.72
N VAL A 248 -29.89 -9.40 -24.65
CA VAL A 248 -30.19 -10.74 -25.21
C VAL A 248 -31.28 -11.46 -24.40
N GLN A 249 -31.41 -11.16 -23.10
CA GLN A 249 -32.43 -11.79 -22.25
C GLN A 249 -33.86 -11.42 -22.64
N GLN A 250 -34.12 -10.22 -23.16
CA GLN A 250 -35.48 -9.80 -23.52
C GLN A 250 -36.02 -10.41 -24.83
N LEU A 251 -35.14 -10.96 -25.68
CA LEU A 251 -35.53 -11.51 -26.98
C LEU A 251 -35.66 -13.04 -27.00
N VAL A 252 -35.24 -13.69 -25.92
CA VAL A 252 -35.41 -15.15 -25.72
C VAL A 252 -36.72 -15.46 -24.99
N THR A 253 -37.40 -14.44 -24.47
CA THR A 253 -38.68 -14.56 -23.76
C THR A 253 -39.80 -13.82 -24.48
N GLU A 254 -40.15 -14.27 -25.68
CA GLU A 254 -41.51 -14.19 -26.26
C GLU A 254 -41.74 -15.40 -27.16
#